data_AF-A0A7C2GJA5-F1
#
_entry.id   AF-A0A7C2GJA5-F1
#
_cell.length_a   1.000
_cell.length_b   1.000
_cell.length_c   1.000
_cell.angle_alpha   90.00
_cell.angle_beta   90.00
_cell.angle_gamma   90.00
#
_symmetry.space_group_name_H-M   'P 1'
#
loop_
_entity.id
_entity.type
_entity.pdbx_description
1 polymer ?
#
loop_
_entity_poly.entity_id
_entity_poly.type
_entity_poly.pdbx_seq_one_letter_code
_entity_poly.pdbx_strand_id
1 'polypeptide(L)'
;MPEFDPARLLDPGYWLEPQPGPPSLVGQLVDILFLLAMFGGLLLVNYANRRLEAHPFKYGLLQRVGRIVVFYSAAVVLIFTVRYLGIPYLGSRVMLLAAALVGLGLVAYGLFYYFVIFPKRLAEAERQLAVERYMPAPKSERKRRKKKKKSAANR
;
A
#
# COMPACT_ATOMS: atom_id res chain seq x y z
N MET A 1 -27.17 -29.96 2.36
CA MET A 1 -26.65 -28.75 1.69
C MET A 1 -27.83 -27.84 1.43
N PRO A 2 -27.78 -26.54 1.78
CA PRO A 2 -28.87 -25.65 1.40
C PRO A 2 -28.96 -25.60 -0.13
N GLU A 3 -30.16 -25.78 -0.69
CA GLU A 3 -30.41 -25.63 -2.12
C GLU A 3 -30.04 -24.21 -2.56
N PHE A 4 -29.22 -24.11 -3.60
CA PHE A 4 -28.85 -22.85 -4.20
C PHE A 4 -30.05 -22.32 -4.98
N ASP A 5 -30.76 -21.35 -4.39
CA ASP A 5 -31.86 -20.66 -5.05
C ASP A 5 -31.34 -19.36 -5.70
N PRO A 6 -31.21 -19.30 -7.04
CA PRO A 6 -30.72 -18.12 -7.73
C PRO A 6 -31.66 -16.92 -7.59
N ALA A 7 -32.94 -17.11 -7.26
CA ALA A 7 -33.88 -16.00 -7.06
C ALA A 7 -33.51 -15.14 -5.85
N ARG A 8 -32.84 -15.71 -4.84
CA ARG A 8 -32.35 -14.98 -3.66
C ARG A 8 -31.29 -13.93 -3.99
N LEU A 9 -30.59 -14.07 -5.13
CA LEU A 9 -29.60 -13.08 -5.56
C LEU A 9 -30.26 -11.78 -6.06
N LEU A 10 -31.56 -11.80 -6.38
CA LEU A 10 -32.30 -10.61 -6.80
C LEU A 10 -32.92 -9.87 -5.62
N ASP A 11 -32.93 -10.47 -4.42
CA ASP A 11 -33.50 -9.85 -3.22
C ASP A 11 -32.54 -8.80 -2.63
N PRO A 12 -32.93 -7.51 -2.53
CA PRO A 12 -32.12 -6.49 -1.88
C PRO A 12 -31.80 -6.81 -0.41
N GLY A 13 -32.71 -7.51 0.28
CA GLY A 13 -32.53 -7.96 1.66
C GLY A 13 -31.39 -8.97 1.83
N TYR A 14 -31.14 -9.78 0.80
CA TYR A 14 -29.98 -10.67 0.76
C TYR A 14 -28.66 -9.88 0.71
N TRP A 15 -28.61 -8.78 -0.02
CA TRP A 15 -27.38 -7.99 -0.17
C TRP A 15 -27.11 -7.10 1.02
N LEU A 16 -28.14 -6.41 1.52
CA LEU A 16 -28.02 -5.41 2.59
C LEU A 16 -27.96 -6.03 3.98
N GLU A 17 -28.37 -7.29 4.15
CA GLU A 17 -28.24 -8.14 5.35
C GLU A 17 -28.43 -7.33 6.67
N PRO A 18 -29.69 -7.04 7.08
CA PRO A 18 -29.97 -6.20 8.25
C PRO A 18 -29.35 -6.76 9.54
N GLN A 19 -29.24 -8.08 9.63
CA GLN A 19 -28.43 -8.78 10.61
C GLN A 19 -27.43 -9.66 9.86
N PRO A 20 -26.13 -9.34 9.88
CA PRO A 20 -25.14 -10.22 9.31
C PRO A 20 -25.12 -11.54 10.08
N GLY A 21 -25.17 -12.66 9.35
CA GLY A 21 -25.11 -13.99 9.95
C GLY A 21 -23.79 -14.23 10.71
N PRO A 22 -23.78 -15.20 11.65
CA PRO A 22 -22.61 -15.51 12.46
C PRO A 22 -21.38 -15.82 11.59
N PRO A 23 -20.18 -15.51 12.10
CA PRO A 23 -18.94 -15.70 11.36
C PRO A 23 -18.74 -17.17 10.99
N SER A 24 -18.55 -17.42 9.69
CA SER A 24 -18.16 -18.74 9.23
C SER A 24 -16.69 -18.99 9.51
N LEU A 25 -16.30 -20.26 9.58
CA LEU A 25 -14.90 -20.67 9.75
C LEU A 25 -14.01 -20.11 8.61
N VAL A 26 -14.57 -19.99 7.40
CA VAL A 26 -13.92 -19.34 6.26
C VAL A 26 -13.70 -17.84 6.50
N GLY A 27 -14.69 -17.14 7.07
CA GLY A 27 -14.55 -15.72 7.43
C GLY A 27 -13.43 -15.48 8.44
N GLN A 28 -13.32 -16.34 9.46
CA GLN A 28 -12.25 -16.26 10.46
C GLN A 28 -10.86 -16.47 9.84
N LEU A 29 -10.71 -17.41 8.91
CA LEU A 29 -9.46 -17.63 8.18
C LEU A 29 -9.06 -16.41 7.34
N VAL A 30 -10.05 -15.76 6.71
CA VAL A 30 -9.83 -14.52 5.94
C VAL A 30 -9.34 -13.40 6.86
N ASP A 31 -9.96 -13.22 8.03
CA ASP A 31 -9.51 -12.23 9.02
C ASP A 31 -8.06 -12.46 9.48
N ILE A 32 -7.72 -13.69 9.82
CA ILE A 32 -6.36 -14.06 10.23
C ILE A 32 -5.36 -13.74 9.12
N LEU A 33 -5.70 -14.07 7.87
CA LEU A 33 -4.86 -13.78 6.71
C LEU A 33 -4.66 -12.27 6.52
N PHE A 34 -5.72 -11.46 6.66
CA PHE A 34 -5.61 -10.01 6.54
C PHE A 34 -4.87 -9.36 7.72
N LEU A 35 -5.00 -9.90 8.93
CA LEU A 35 -4.20 -9.49 10.08
C LEU A 35 -2.71 -9.77 9.85
N LEU A 36 -2.36 -10.96 9.33
CA LEU A 36 -1.00 -11.30 8.95
C LEU A 36 -0.48 -10.38 7.83
N ALA A 37 -1.31 -10.10 6.82
CA ALA A 37 -0.96 -9.17 5.75
C ALA A 37 -0.74 -7.75 6.26
N MET A 38 -1.56 -7.27 7.21
CA MET A 38 -1.38 -5.97 7.86
C MET A 38 -0.06 -5.93 8.62
N PHE A 39 0.26 -6.96 9.39
CA PHE A 39 1.51 -7.04 10.14
C PHE A 39 2.73 -7.10 9.21
N GLY A 40 2.65 -7.91 8.15
CA GLY A 40 3.66 -7.96 7.10
C GLY A 40 3.85 -6.61 6.40
N GLY A 41 2.76 -5.90 6.12
CA GLY A 41 2.79 -4.55 5.57
C GLY A 41 3.47 -3.53 6.49
N LEU A 42 3.19 -3.57 7.80
CA LEU A 42 3.85 -2.72 8.80
C LEU A 42 5.35 -3.01 8.88
N LEU A 43 5.74 -4.29 8.87
CA LEU A 43 7.14 -4.69 8.81
C LEU A 43 7.81 -4.18 7.52
N LEU A 44 7.12 -4.25 6.38
CA LEU A 44 7.59 -3.72 5.10
C LEU A 44 7.85 -2.21 5.18
N VAL A 45 6.91 -1.45 5.75
CA VAL A 45 7.03 0.02 5.90
C VAL A 45 8.20 0.36 6.83
N ASN A 46 8.34 -0.34 7.95
CA ASN A 46 9.42 -0.11 8.90
C ASN A 46 10.79 -0.46 8.29
N TYR A 47 10.87 -1.60 7.59
CA TYR A 47 12.07 -2.01 6.87
C TYR A 47 12.44 -0.99 5.78
N ALA A 48 11.47 -0.53 4.99
CA ALA A 48 11.66 0.48 3.97
C ALA A 48 12.14 1.82 4.57
N ASN A 49 11.56 2.26 5.69
CA ASN A 49 11.98 3.48 6.39
C ASN A 49 13.44 3.41 6.85
N ARG A 50 13.88 2.26 7.37
CA ARG A 50 15.27 2.06 7.83
C ARG A 50 16.29 2.06 6.69
N ARG A 51 15.87 1.67 5.48
CA ARG A 51 16.76 1.52 4.31
C ARG A 51 16.58 2.63 3.27
N LEU A 52 15.74 3.61 3.56
CA LEU A 52 15.36 4.68 2.64
C LEU A 52 16.57 5.53 2.21
N GLU A 53 17.56 5.68 3.09
CA GLU A 53 18.82 6.39 2.82
C GLU A 53 19.73 5.67 1.82
N ALA A 54 19.68 4.32 1.77
CA ALA A 54 20.56 3.54 0.90
C ALA A 54 20.10 3.53 -0.56
N HIS A 55 18.79 3.41 -0.80
CA HIS A 55 18.22 3.47 -2.14
C HIS A 55 16.80 4.09 -2.11
N PRO A 56 16.70 5.43 -2.21
CA PRO A 56 15.42 6.13 -2.00
C PRO A 56 14.32 5.68 -2.98
N PHE A 57 14.70 5.21 -4.17
CA PHE A 57 13.74 4.81 -5.20
C PHE A 57 13.07 3.45 -4.95
N LYS A 58 13.87 2.41 -4.66
CA LYS A 58 13.36 1.05 -4.39
C LYS A 58 12.59 1.00 -3.08
N TYR A 59 13.14 1.61 -2.03
CA TYR A 59 12.51 1.61 -0.71
C TYR A 59 11.33 2.59 -0.62
N GLY A 60 11.32 3.68 -1.39
CA GLY A 60 10.15 4.56 -1.51
C GLY A 60 8.93 3.86 -2.10
N LEU A 61 9.12 2.99 -3.11
CA LEU A 61 8.03 2.16 -3.63
C LEU A 61 7.57 1.14 -2.59
N LEU A 62 8.52 0.45 -1.95
CA LEU A 62 8.22 -0.58 -0.95
C LEU A 62 7.41 0.00 0.23
N GLN A 63 7.74 1.23 0.65
CA GLN A 63 6.99 1.97 1.66
C GLN A 63 5.56 2.27 1.21
N ARG A 64 5.36 2.70 -0.04
CA ARG A 64 4.00 2.98 -0.57
C ARG A 64 3.17 1.71 -0.66
N VAL A 65 3.74 0.63 -1.19
CA VAL A 65 3.08 -0.68 -1.26
C VAL A 65 2.74 -1.17 0.14
N GLY A 66 3.69 -1.12 1.08
CA GLY A 66 3.46 -1.50 2.46
C GLY A 66 2.32 -0.70 3.12
N ARG A 67 2.26 0.63 2.91
CA ARG A 67 1.15 1.46 3.41
C ARG A 67 -0.19 1.05 2.80
N ILE A 68 -0.25 0.85 1.48
CA ILE A 68 -1.49 0.42 0.79
C ILE A 68 -1.97 -0.91 1.36
N VAL A 69 -1.06 -1.88 1.53
CA VAL A 69 -1.37 -3.18 2.13
C VAL A 69 -1.91 -3.01 3.56
N VAL A 70 -1.26 -2.19 4.39
CA VAL A 70 -1.74 -1.93 5.76
C VAL A 70 -3.13 -1.31 5.77
N PHE A 71 -3.35 -0.25 4.98
CA PHE A 71 -4.65 0.43 4.93
C PHE A 71 -5.76 -0.49 4.42
N TYR A 72 -5.49 -1.24 3.35
CA TYR A 72 -6.47 -2.15 2.78
C TYR A 72 -6.79 -3.29 3.74
N SER A 73 -5.77 -3.92 4.33
CA SER A 73 -5.98 -4.98 5.32
C SER A 73 -6.72 -4.48 6.55
N ALA A 74 -6.40 -3.28 7.06
CA ALA A 74 -7.11 -2.68 8.17
C ALA A 74 -8.59 -2.42 7.83
N ALA A 75 -8.89 -1.95 6.62
CA ALA A 75 -10.26 -1.74 6.17
C ALA A 75 -11.04 -3.06 6.09
N VAL A 76 -10.44 -4.13 5.57
CA VAL A 76 -11.08 -5.46 5.51
C VAL A 76 -11.34 -6.00 6.92
N VAL A 77 -10.34 -5.98 7.80
CA VAL A 77 -10.50 -6.41 9.20
C VAL A 77 -11.57 -5.60 9.91
N LEU A 78 -11.66 -4.29 9.65
CA LEU A 78 -12.71 -3.45 10.22
C LEU A 78 -14.11 -3.87 9.76
N ILE A 79 -14.30 -4.13 8.46
CA ILE A 79 -15.58 -4.59 7.91
C ILE A 79 -16.01 -5.90 8.58
N PHE A 80 -15.09 -6.86 8.70
CA PHE A 80 -15.38 -8.11 9.40
C PHE A 80 -15.66 -7.88 10.88
N THR A 81 -14.88 -7.05 11.59
CA THR A 81 -15.13 -6.69 13.01
C THR A 81 -16.54 -6.14 13.21
N VAL A 82 -16.97 -5.24 12.34
CA VAL A 82 -18.31 -4.65 12.35
C VAL A 82 -19.39 -5.70 12.06
N ARG A 83 -19.08 -6.71 11.23
CA ARG A 83 -19.91 -7.90 11.01
C ARG A 83 -20.03 -8.77 12.27
N TYR A 84 -18.95 -8.98 13.03
CA TYR A 84 -19.03 -9.70 14.33
C TYR A 84 -19.87 -8.95 15.36
N LEU A 85 -19.83 -7.62 15.34
CA LEU A 85 -20.63 -6.78 16.23
C LEU A 85 -22.12 -6.73 15.84
N GLY A 86 -22.52 -7.37 14.74
CA GLY A 86 -23.90 -7.40 14.30
C GLY A 86 -24.44 -6.04 13.86
N ILE A 87 -23.57 -5.09 13.50
CA ILE A 87 -23.98 -3.74 13.12
C ILE A 87 -24.68 -3.81 11.75
N PRO A 88 -25.91 -3.29 11.63
CA PRO A 88 -26.68 -3.37 10.40
C PRO A 88 -26.00 -2.60 9.26
N TYR A 89 -26.13 -3.12 8.04
CA TYR A 89 -25.63 -2.56 6.77
C TYR A 89 -24.11 -2.49 6.59
N LEU A 90 -23.32 -2.20 7.62
CA LEU A 90 -21.85 -2.11 7.51
C LEU A 90 -21.17 -3.48 7.45
N GLY A 91 -21.77 -4.51 8.04
CA GLY A 91 -21.32 -5.90 7.90
C GLY A 91 -21.89 -6.62 6.68
N SER A 92 -22.59 -5.92 5.79
CA SER A 92 -23.36 -6.50 4.68
C SER A 92 -22.48 -7.14 3.60
N ARG A 93 -23.09 -7.99 2.77
CA ARG A 93 -22.42 -8.63 1.63
C ARG A 93 -21.94 -7.60 0.60
N VAL A 94 -22.64 -6.47 0.49
CA VAL A 94 -22.25 -5.34 -0.39
C VAL A 94 -20.89 -4.77 0.03
N MET A 95 -20.65 -4.57 1.32
CA MET A 95 -19.37 -4.05 1.81
C MET A 95 -18.21 -5.02 1.53
N LEU A 96 -18.45 -6.32 1.65
CA LEU A 96 -17.47 -7.35 1.29
C LEU A 96 -17.17 -7.36 -0.22
N LEU A 97 -18.20 -7.20 -1.05
CA LEU A 97 -18.03 -7.04 -2.50
C LEU A 97 -17.27 -5.79 -2.87
N ALA A 98 -17.58 -4.66 -2.24
CA ALA A 98 -16.88 -3.40 -2.45
C ALA A 98 -15.40 -3.54 -2.07
N ALA A 99 -15.12 -4.15 -0.92
CA ALA A 99 -13.75 -4.47 -0.52
C ALA A 99 -13.06 -5.36 -1.56
N ALA A 100 -13.69 -6.45 -2.01
CA ALA A 100 -13.15 -7.34 -3.02
C ALA A 100 -12.86 -6.64 -4.36
N LEU A 101 -13.76 -5.76 -4.83
CA LEU A 101 -13.56 -4.96 -6.04
C LEU A 101 -12.39 -3.99 -5.89
N VAL A 102 -12.28 -3.32 -4.75
CA VAL A 102 -11.12 -2.45 -4.44
C VAL A 102 -9.83 -3.28 -4.41
N GLY A 103 -9.84 -4.46 -3.80
CA GLY A 103 -8.70 -5.38 -3.78
C GLY A 103 -8.25 -5.81 -5.17
N LEU A 104 -9.19 -6.21 -6.03
CA LEU A 104 -8.90 -6.53 -7.43
C LEU A 104 -8.34 -5.32 -8.18
N GLY A 105 -8.92 -4.14 -7.98
CA GLY A 105 -8.42 -2.88 -8.55
C GLY A 105 -7.00 -2.56 -8.11
N LEU A 106 -6.68 -2.78 -6.83
CA LEU A 106 -5.33 -2.59 -6.29
C LEU A 106 -4.32 -3.58 -6.86
N VAL A 107 -4.70 -4.85 -7.05
CA VAL A 107 -3.83 -5.85 -7.68
C VAL A 107 -3.58 -5.50 -9.14
N ALA A 108 -4.64 -5.17 -9.89
CA ALA A 108 -4.53 -4.78 -11.30
C ALA A 108 -3.66 -3.51 -11.46
N TYR A 109 -3.90 -2.51 -10.61
CA TYR A 109 -3.09 -1.29 -10.59
C TYR A 109 -1.64 -1.57 -10.18
N GLY A 110 -1.41 -2.44 -9.20
CA GLY A 110 -0.08 -2.86 -8.76
C GLY A 110 0.71 -3.53 -9.88
N LEU A 111 0.08 -4.45 -10.61
CA LEU A 111 0.66 -5.11 -11.78
C LEU A 111 0.95 -4.10 -12.90
N PHE A 112 -0.02 -3.25 -13.24
CA PHE A 112 0.16 -2.19 -14.23
C PHE A 112 1.31 -1.26 -13.85
N TYR A 113 1.37 -0.85 -12.58
CA TYR A 113 2.43 0.00 -12.08
C TYR A 113 3.79 -0.68 -12.18
N TYR A 114 3.89 -1.96 -11.79
CA TYR A 114 5.15 -2.71 -11.82
C TYR A 114 5.65 -2.96 -13.24
N PHE A 115 4.79 -3.33 -14.18
CA PHE A 115 5.21 -3.66 -15.54
C PHE A 115 5.36 -2.43 -16.45
N VAL A 116 4.56 -1.38 -16.25
CA VAL A 116 4.50 -0.25 -17.18
C VAL A 116 5.17 1.00 -16.64
N ILE A 117 4.92 1.35 -15.37
CA ILE A 117 5.34 2.63 -14.79
C ILE A 117 6.72 2.51 -14.13
N PHE A 118 6.95 1.43 -13.38
CA PHE A 118 8.18 1.19 -12.65
C PHE A 118 9.43 1.18 -13.53
N PRO A 119 9.50 0.47 -14.68
CA PRO A 119 10.70 0.49 -15.51
C PRO A 119 11.00 1.90 -16.07
N LYS A 120 9.97 2.66 -16.43
CA LYS A 120 10.13 4.05 -16.91
C LYS A 120 10.70 4.95 -15.83
N ARG A 121 10.13 4.87 -14.63
CA ARG A 121 10.59 5.63 -13.46
C ARG A 121 12.00 5.25 -13.01
N LEU A 122 12.37 3.98 -13.11
CA LEU A 122 13.73 3.51 -12.82
C LEU A 122 14.74 4.12 -13.81
N ALA A 123 14.43 4.09 -15.10
CA ALA A 123 15.28 4.67 -16.14
C ALA A 123 15.43 6.20 -15.99
N GLU A 124 14.37 6.91 -15.60
CA GLU A 124 14.43 8.34 -15.29
C GLU A 124 15.31 8.64 -14.07
N ALA A 125 15.22 7.83 -13.01
CA ALA A 125 16.04 7.99 -11.82
C ALA A 125 17.53 7.75 -12.10
N GLU A 126 17.86 6.74 -12.92
CA GLU A 126 19.23 6.49 -13.36
C GLU A 126 19.77 7.64 -14.21
N ARG A 127 18.95 8.20 -15.11
CA ARG A 127 19.31 9.39 -15.88
C ARG A 127 19.57 10.60 -14.98
N GLN A 128 18.74 10.83 -13.97
CA GLN A 128 18.94 11.93 -13.01
C GLN A 128 20.25 11.77 -12.23
N LEU A 129 20.55 10.56 -11.74
CA LEU A 129 21.82 10.27 -11.06
C LEU A 129 23.03 10.45 -11.98
N ALA A 130 22.92 10.09 -13.26
CA ALA A 130 23.96 10.37 -14.24
C ALA A 130 24.15 11.87 -14.43
N VAL A 131 23.07 12.65 -14.61
CA VAL A 131 23.12 14.11 -14.76
C VAL A 131 23.74 14.79 -13.54
N GLU A 132 23.36 14.39 -12.32
CA GLU A 132 23.93 14.94 -11.08
C GLU A 132 25.43 14.67 -10.97
N ARG A 133 25.91 13.49 -11.42
CA ARG A 133 27.33 13.14 -11.42
C ARG A 133 28.15 14.05 -12.35
N TYR A 134 27.57 14.51 -13.45
CA TYR A 134 28.23 15.37 -14.43
C TYR A 134 27.90 16.87 -14.27
N MET A 135 27.00 17.24 -13.35
CA MET A 135 26.71 18.64 -13.07
C MET A 135 27.87 19.28 -12.30
N PRO A 136 28.42 20.40 -12.79
CA PRO A 136 29.46 21.13 -12.06
C PRO A 136 28.88 21.65 -10.74
N ALA A 137 29.61 21.39 -9.65
CA ALA A 137 29.19 21.78 -8.29
C ALA A 137 28.69 23.24 -8.24
N PRO A 138 27.57 23.50 -7.54
CA PRO A 138 26.92 24.81 -7.55
C PRO A 138 27.88 25.92 -7.16
N LYS A 139 27.77 27.08 -7.82
CA LYS A 139 28.69 28.24 -7.66
C LYS A 139 28.85 28.69 -6.19
N SER A 140 27.84 28.45 -5.35
CA SER A 140 27.85 28.72 -3.91
C SER A 140 28.89 27.87 -3.15
N GLU A 141 29.01 26.58 -3.46
CA GLU A 141 30.01 25.70 -2.86
C GLU A 141 31.42 26.02 -3.36
N ARG A 142 31.59 26.36 -4.64
CA ARG A 142 32.87 26.83 -5.19
C ARG A 142 33.36 28.09 -4.45
N LYS A 143 32.47 29.04 -4.16
CA LYS A 143 32.80 30.24 -3.35
C LYS A 143 33.20 29.87 -1.92
N ARG A 144 32.46 28.95 -1.26
CA ARG A 144 32.79 28.46 0.09
C ARG A 144 34.17 27.78 0.14
N ARG A 145 34.48 26.89 -0.81
CA ARG A 145 35.79 26.24 -0.91
C ARG A 145 36.92 27.24 -1.14
N LYS A 146 36.74 28.22 -2.02
CA LYS A 146 37.73 29.31 -2.22
C LYS A 146 37.95 30.12 -0.94
N LYS A 147 36.89 30.46 -0.20
CA LYS A 147 36.99 31.23 1.05
C LYS A 147 37.74 30.46 2.14
N LYS A 148 37.47 29.15 2.27
CA LYS A 148 38.16 28.26 3.23
C LYS A 148 39.63 28.05 2.87
N LYS A 149 39.95 27.92 1.58
CA LYS A 149 41.35 27.80 1.11
C LYS A 149 42.14 29.10 1.33
N LYS A 150 41.50 30.27 1.19
CA LYS A 150 42.12 31.58 1.48
C LYS A 150 42.39 31.79 2.97
N SER A 151 41.52 31.34 3.87
CA SER A 151 41.77 31.47 5.31
C SER A 151 42.82 30.49 5.83
N ALA A 152 43.01 29.35 5.15
CA ALA A 152 44.04 28.37 5.50
C ALA A 152 45.44 28.76 5.02
N ALA A 153 45.55 29.60 3.97
CA ALA A 153 46.83 30.08 3.43
C ALA A 153 47.39 31.33 4.14
N ASN A 154 46.64 31.91 5.08
CA ASN A 154 47.00 33.11 5.84
C ASN A 154 47.38 32.80 7.31
N ARG A 155 47.54 31.52 7.63
CA ARG A 155 48.14 31.02 8.88
C ARG A 155 49.47 30.39 8.53
#